data_AF-A0A2N3V2B3-F1
#
_entry.id   AF-A0A2N3V2B3-F1
#
_cell.length_a   1.000
_cell.length_b   1.000
_cell.length_c   1.000
_cell.angle_alpha   90.00
_cell.angle_beta   90.00
_cell.angle_gamma   90.00
#
_symmetry.space_group_name_H-M   'P 1'
#
loop_
_entity.id
_entity.type
_entity.pdbx_description
1 polymer ?
#
loop_
_entity_poly.entity_id
_entity_poly.type
_entity_poly.pdbx_seq_one_letter_code
_entity_poly.pdbx_strand_id
1 'polypeptide(L)'
;MIKILLHVLLCFLVALPLQAQQYRIPYTANNSVQISLEGERSTYDFQSTRMLMRYDQNTRKLECLLPIDHLLPANDSSPVAMVQDIFFASRYPELYIEIEAPVEQINAGNRNRQTLNSRVFINIQGIIKEMVVPVTFTPDRNTITFSTSFELMLQDMRLRVPARYTSRLTGRMLFTIHSARWADLRNR
;
A
#
# COMPACT_ATOMS: atom_id res chain seq x y z
N MET A 1 -25.72 8.06 -47.83
CA MET A 1 -24.47 8.68 -47.34
C MET A 1 -24.32 8.62 -45.82
N ILE A 2 -25.36 8.91 -45.02
CA ILE A 2 -25.30 8.87 -43.54
C ILE A 2 -24.86 7.51 -42.94
N LYS A 3 -25.25 6.39 -43.57
CA LYS A 3 -24.89 5.05 -43.08
C LYS A 3 -23.38 4.75 -43.14
N ILE A 4 -22.67 5.30 -44.12
CA ILE A 4 -21.21 5.09 -44.28
C ILE A 4 -20.44 5.91 -43.24
N LEU A 5 -20.88 7.16 -43.01
CA LEU A 5 -20.30 8.03 -41.99
C LEU A 5 -20.39 7.41 -40.58
N LEU A 6 -21.50 6.75 -40.27
CA LEU A 6 -21.70 6.07 -38.98
C LEU A 6 -20.73 4.89 -38.79
N HIS A 7 -20.44 4.12 -39.85
CA HIS A 7 -19.51 3.00 -39.78
C HIS A 7 -18.06 3.48 -39.64
N VAL A 8 -17.68 4.57 -40.30
CA VAL A 8 -16.34 5.18 -40.16
C VAL A 8 -16.15 5.74 -38.74
N LEU A 9 -17.17 6.38 -38.17
CA LEU A 9 -17.12 6.90 -36.81
C LEU A 9 -17.03 5.77 -35.76
N LEU A 10 -17.74 4.65 -35.98
CA LEU A 10 -17.66 3.48 -35.10
C LEU A 10 -16.26 2.86 -35.12
N CYS A 11 -15.64 2.71 -36.29
CA CYS A 11 -14.27 2.19 -36.40
C CYS A 11 -13.25 3.10 -35.69
N PHE A 12 -13.43 4.42 -35.75
CA PHE A 12 -12.55 5.37 -35.04
C PHE A 12 -12.69 5.30 -33.52
N LEU A 13 -13.91 5.07 -33.00
CA LEU A 13 -14.16 4.92 -31.57
C LEU A 13 -13.60 3.61 -30.99
N VAL A 14 -13.58 2.52 -31.76
CA VAL A 14 -13.01 1.23 -31.32
C VAL A 14 -11.48 1.22 -31.34
N ALA A 15 -10.84 2.11 -32.12
CA ALA A 15 -9.38 2.23 -32.17
C ALA A 15 -8.77 3.03 -30.99
N LEU A 16 -9.58 3.79 -30.25
CA LEU A 16 -9.10 4.72 -29.23
C LEU A 16 -8.80 4.16 -27.82
N PRO A 17 -9.24 2.96 -27.35
CA PRO A 17 -8.99 2.57 -25.96
C PRO A 17 -7.63 1.88 -25.73
N LEU A 18 -6.83 1.58 -26.76
CA LEU A 18 -5.60 0.79 -26.59
C LEU A 18 -4.41 1.56 -26.03
N GLN A 19 -4.36 2.89 -26.16
CA GLN A 19 -3.19 3.67 -25.75
C GLN A 19 -3.16 4.04 -24.25
N ALA A 20 -4.30 3.95 -23.54
CA ALA A 20 -4.36 4.32 -22.12
C ALA A 20 -3.83 3.22 -21.17
N GLN A 21 -3.70 1.97 -21.65
CA GLN A 21 -3.32 0.83 -20.82
C GLN A 21 -1.81 0.50 -20.89
N GLN A 22 -1.06 1.19 -21.75
CA GLN A 22 0.27 0.77 -22.18
C GLN A 22 1.45 1.24 -21.29
N TYR A 23 1.20 2.07 -20.26
CA TYR A 23 2.26 2.63 -19.40
C TYR A 23 2.04 2.43 -17.89
N ARG A 24 1.31 1.38 -17.47
CA ARG A 24 1.28 1.02 -16.03
C ARG A 24 2.46 0.11 -15.69
N ILE A 25 3.38 0.62 -14.87
CA ILE A 25 4.47 -0.18 -14.30
C ILE A 25 3.84 -1.32 -13.47
N PRO A 26 4.20 -2.58 -13.73
CA PRO A 26 3.62 -3.73 -13.03
C PRO A 26 3.98 -3.74 -11.54
N TYR A 27 3.10 -4.28 -10.72
CA TYR A 27 3.36 -4.51 -9.31
C TYR A 27 4.27 -5.73 -9.10
N THR A 28 5.23 -5.61 -8.19
CA THR A 28 5.98 -6.72 -7.60
C THR A 28 5.16 -7.32 -6.45
N ALA A 29 5.01 -8.65 -6.44
CA ALA A 29 4.26 -9.38 -5.42
C ALA A 29 5.19 -9.95 -4.33
N ASN A 30 4.59 -10.68 -3.37
CA ASN A 30 5.27 -11.37 -2.27
C ASN A 30 5.95 -10.44 -1.26
N ASN A 31 5.36 -9.27 -1.01
CA ASN A 31 5.80 -8.37 0.05
C ASN A 31 4.98 -8.60 1.31
N SER A 32 5.63 -8.54 2.46
CA SER A 32 4.99 -8.77 3.75
C SER A 32 4.72 -7.49 4.52
N VAL A 33 3.55 -7.46 5.15
CA VAL A 33 3.12 -6.40 6.06
C VAL A 33 2.46 -7.02 7.28
N GLN A 34 2.75 -6.45 8.44
CA GLN A 34 2.09 -6.72 9.71
C GLN A 34 1.34 -5.46 10.16
N ILE A 35 0.13 -5.66 10.68
CA ILE A 35 -0.71 -4.63 11.27
C ILE A 35 -1.08 -5.11 12.67
N SER A 36 -0.69 -4.34 13.67
CA SER A 36 -0.98 -4.62 15.08
C SER A 36 -1.94 -3.58 15.62
N LEU A 37 -3.06 -4.01 16.18
CA LEU A 37 -4.01 -3.16 16.90
C LEU A 37 -3.78 -3.33 18.39
N GLU A 38 -3.52 -2.24 19.09
CA GLU A 38 -3.38 -2.28 20.53
C GLU A 38 -4.76 -2.33 21.19
N GLY A 39 -4.94 -3.30 22.08
CA GLY A 39 -6.08 -3.40 22.96
C GLY A 39 -5.71 -3.21 24.42
N GLU A 40 -6.71 -3.02 25.28
CA GLU A 40 -6.48 -2.77 26.70
C GLU A 40 -5.80 -3.94 27.43
N ARG A 41 -5.99 -5.17 26.94
CA ARG A 41 -5.51 -6.41 27.59
C ARG A 41 -4.62 -7.28 26.70
N SER A 42 -4.59 -7.01 25.40
CA SER A 42 -3.91 -7.84 24.40
C SER A 42 -3.62 -7.03 23.14
N THR A 43 -2.68 -7.50 22.33
CA THR A 43 -2.48 -7.03 20.95
C THR A 43 -3.25 -7.92 19.98
N TYR A 44 -3.86 -7.29 18.97
CA TYR A 44 -4.49 -8.01 17.86
C TYR A 44 -3.59 -7.86 16.64
N ASP A 45 -2.86 -8.91 16.31
CA ASP A 45 -1.83 -8.91 15.26
C ASP A 45 -2.34 -9.60 14.01
N PHE A 46 -2.17 -8.93 12.87
CA PHE A 46 -2.56 -9.43 11.55
C PHE A 46 -1.37 -9.32 10.60
N GLN A 47 -1.20 -10.29 9.71
CA GLN A 47 -0.13 -10.31 8.73
C GLN A 47 -0.63 -10.70 7.34
N SER A 48 0.05 -10.21 6.32
CA SER A 48 -0.17 -10.60 4.93
C SER A 48 1.17 -10.66 4.20
N THR A 49 1.32 -11.65 3.31
CA THR A 49 2.44 -11.75 2.36
C THR A 49 2.03 -11.36 0.93
N ARG A 50 0.81 -10.83 0.78
CA ARG A 50 0.20 -10.51 -0.53
C ARG A 50 0.17 -9.01 -0.81
N MET A 51 1.05 -8.24 -0.17
CA MET A 51 1.18 -6.82 -0.49
C MET A 51 1.86 -6.66 -1.86
N LEU A 52 1.22 -5.87 -2.72
CA LEU A 52 1.68 -5.52 -4.05
C LEU A 52 2.43 -4.20 -3.98
N MET A 53 3.48 -4.07 -4.78
CA MET A 53 4.35 -2.90 -4.70
C MET A 53 4.84 -2.41 -6.06
N ARG A 54 4.80 -1.11 -6.32
CA ARG A 54 5.41 -0.52 -7.52
C ARG A 54 6.10 0.79 -7.20
N TYR A 55 7.00 1.21 -8.07
CA TYR A 55 7.56 2.56 -8.03
C TYR A 55 6.91 3.39 -9.13
N ASP A 56 6.28 4.49 -8.77
CA ASP A 56 5.80 5.49 -9.72
C ASP A 56 6.89 6.55 -9.94
N GLN A 57 7.40 6.60 -11.17
CA GLN A 57 8.44 7.53 -11.55
C GLN A 57 7.97 8.98 -11.63
N ASN A 58 6.68 9.21 -11.89
CA ASN A 58 6.14 10.56 -12.04
C ASN A 58 6.06 11.26 -10.68
N THR A 59 5.62 10.52 -9.66
CA THR A 59 5.50 11.03 -8.29
C THR A 59 6.73 10.76 -7.43
N ARG A 60 7.66 9.92 -7.89
CA ARG A 60 8.83 9.43 -7.14
C ARG A 60 8.43 8.74 -5.82
N LYS A 61 7.34 7.99 -5.86
CA LYS A 61 6.80 7.27 -4.69
C LYS A 61 6.81 5.77 -4.91
N LEU A 62 7.06 5.03 -3.83
CA LEU A 62 6.71 3.62 -3.74
C LEU A 62 5.25 3.52 -3.35
N GLU A 63 4.47 2.86 -4.19
CA GLU A 63 3.09 2.56 -3.92
C GLU A 63 2.96 1.13 -3.43
N CYS A 64 2.30 0.96 -2.30
CA CYS A 64 2.01 -0.33 -1.69
C CYS A 64 0.49 -0.51 -1.64
N LEU A 65 0.01 -1.60 -2.20
CA LEU A 65 -1.40 -1.98 -2.21
C LEU A 65 -1.56 -3.30 -1.46
N LEU A 66 -2.37 -3.29 -0.41
CA LEU A 66 -2.62 -4.45 0.43
C LEU A 66 -4.11 -4.83 0.33
N PRO A 67 -4.43 -5.98 -0.27
CA PRO A 67 -5.77 -6.55 -0.19
C PRO A 67 -6.08 -6.94 1.27
N ILE A 68 -7.17 -6.39 1.83
CA ILE A 68 -7.51 -6.57 3.25
C ILE A 68 -8.03 -7.99 3.53
N ASP A 69 -8.63 -8.65 2.54
CA ASP A 69 -9.04 -10.07 2.59
C ASP A 69 -7.87 -11.04 2.80
N HIS A 70 -6.64 -10.58 2.59
CA HIS A 70 -5.42 -11.35 2.79
C HIS A 70 -4.71 -11.09 4.12
N LEU A 71 -5.28 -10.25 4.99
CA LEU A 71 -4.81 -10.10 6.36
C LEU A 71 -5.31 -11.27 7.22
N LEU A 72 -4.36 -12.08 7.68
CA LEU A 72 -4.61 -13.25 8.51
C LEU A 72 -4.15 -12.98 9.96
N PRO A 73 -4.86 -13.49 10.98
CA PRO A 73 -4.41 -13.48 12.36
C PRO A 73 -2.98 -14.03 12.51
N ALA A 74 -2.14 -13.30 13.23
CA ALA A 74 -0.80 -13.71 13.62
C ALA A 74 -0.73 -14.23 15.07
N ASN A 75 -1.83 -14.11 15.83
CA ASN A 75 -1.94 -14.62 17.20
C ASN A 75 -3.38 -15.10 17.51
N ASP A 76 -3.54 -15.89 18.57
CA ASP A 76 -4.84 -16.49 18.97
C ASP A 76 -5.88 -15.46 19.44
N SER A 77 -5.42 -14.27 19.86
CA SER A 77 -6.29 -13.20 20.33
C SER A 77 -7.01 -12.48 19.19
N SER A 78 -6.61 -12.69 17.93
CA SER A 78 -6.99 -11.88 16.77
C SER A 78 -8.11 -12.52 15.93
N PRO A 79 -9.35 -12.03 16.01
CA PRO A 79 -10.44 -12.55 15.18
C PRO A 79 -10.29 -12.03 13.75
N VAL A 80 -10.38 -12.91 12.74
CA VAL A 80 -10.32 -12.54 11.31
C VAL A 80 -11.30 -11.41 10.97
N ALA A 81 -12.53 -11.47 11.50
CA ALA A 81 -13.55 -10.46 11.24
C ALA A 81 -13.15 -9.05 11.70
N MET A 82 -12.33 -8.94 12.76
CA MET A 82 -11.96 -7.64 13.34
C MET A 82 -11.26 -6.75 12.31
N VAL A 83 -10.26 -7.28 11.59
CA VAL A 83 -9.53 -6.49 10.60
C VAL A 83 -10.43 -6.11 9.42
N GLN A 84 -11.29 -7.02 8.95
CA GLN A 84 -12.25 -6.74 7.88
C GLN A 84 -13.20 -5.58 8.26
N ASP A 85 -13.69 -5.59 9.49
CA ASP A 85 -14.62 -4.57 9.96
C ASP A 85 -13.95 -3.22 10.19
N ILE A 86 -12.75 -3.20 10.80
CA ILE A 86 -12.03 -1.96 11.13
C ILE A 86 -11.58 -1.24 9.87
N PHE A 87 -11.16 -1.97 8.84
CA PHE A 87 -10.84 -1.38 7.54
C PHE A 87 -12.06 -1.17 6.65
N PHE A 88 -13.24 -1.63 7.08
CA PHE A 88 -14.48 -1.60 6.32
C PHE A 88 -14.33 -2.21 4.90
N ALA A 89 -13.78 -3.43 4.87
CA ALA A 89 -13.33 -4.12 3.66
C ALA A 89 -14.42 -4.32 2.59
N SER A 90 -15.69 -4.40 3.00
CA SER A 90 -16.81 -4.50 2.05
C SER A 90 -16.96 -3.28 1.14
N ARG A 91 -16.48 -2.11 1.58
CA ARG A 91 -16.49 -0.86 0.80
C ARG A 91 -15.09 -0.45 0.34
N TYR A 92 -14.08 -0.73 1.15
CA TYR A 92 -12.68 -0.41 0.88
C TYR A 92 -11.87 -1.70 0.95
N PRO A 93 -11.85 -2.52 -0.13
CA PRO A 93 -11.25 -3.86 -0.09
C PRO A 93 -9.72 -3.84 -0.02
N GLU A 94 -9.10 -2.69 -0.28
CA GLU A 94 -7.66 -2.51 -0.35
C GLU A 94 -7.22 -1.35 0.53
N LEU A 95 -6.09 -1.53 1.21
CA LEU A 95 -5.33 -0.49 1.88
C LEU A 95 -4.24 0.01 0.93
N TYR A 96 -4.14 1.33 0.78
CA TYR A 96 -3.15 1.96 -0.09
C TYR A 96 -2.19 2.84 0.72
N ILE A 97 -0.89 2.60 0.55
CA ILE A 97 0.20 3.33 1.23
C ILE A 97 1.16 3.84 0.16
N GLU A 98 1.47 5.13 0.18
CA GLU A 98 2.52 5.72 -0.64
C GLU A 98 3.68 6.17 0.24
N ILE A 99 4.91 5.93 -0.22
CA ILE A 99 6.14 6.28 0.48
C ILE A 99 7.02 7.07 -0.47
N GLU A 100 7.41 8.29 -0.09
CA GLU A 100 8.40 9.05 -0.87
C GLU A 100 9.74 8.29 -0.89
N ALA A 101 10.21 8.00 -2.11
CA ALA A 101 11.43 7.24 -2.35
C ALA A 101 12.25 7.96 -3.42
N PRO A 102 13.18 8.85 -3.04
CA PRO A 102 14.06 9.51 -3.97
C PRO A 102 15.10 8.52 -4.48
N VAL A 103 14.72 7.69 -5.47
CA VAL A 103 15.53 6.58 -6.01
C VAL A 103 16.91 7.05 -6.49
N GLU A 104 16.99 8.26 -7.03
CA GLU A 104 18.23 8.91 -7.43
C GLU A 104 19.21 9.09 -6.26
N GLN A 105 18.70 9.49 -5.08
CA GLN A 105 19.49 9.60 -3.85
C GLN A 105 19.81 8.21 -3.29
N ILE A 106 18.83 7.31 -3.34
CA ILE A 106 18.97 5.94 -2.82
C ILE A 106 20.06 5.17 -3.60
N ASN A 107 20.13 5.35 -4.92
CA ASN A 107 21.03 4.65 -5.82
C ASN A 107 22.26 5.49 -6.25
N ALA A 108 22.63 6.53 -5.51
CA ALA A 108 23.74 7.45 -5.83
C ALA A 108 25.16 6.83 -5.75
N GLY A 109 25.31 5.54 -6.02
CA GLY A 109 26.58 4.80 -6.01
C GLY A 109 26.90 4.09 -4.70
N ASN A 110 26.13 4.35 -3.64
CA ASN A 110 26.30 3.69 -2.35
C ASN A 110 25.33 2.50 -2.23
N ARG A 111 25.86 1.27 -2.23
CA ARG A 111 25.07 0.03 -2.02
C ARG A 111 24.72 -0.24 -0.56
N ASN A 112 25.12 0.66 0.35
CA ASN A 112 24.85 0.48 1.76
C ASN A 112 23.40 0.78 2.10
N ARG A 113 22.91 0.09 3.13
CA ARG A 113 21.63 0.37 3.76
C ARG A 113 21.61 1.81 4.28
N GLN A 114 20.53 2.52 4.00
CA GLN A 114 20.32 3.90 4.45
C GLN A 114 18.92 4.05 5.04
N THR A 115 18.80 4.80 6.13
CA THR A 115 17.50 5.14 6.71
C THR A 115 17.21 6.61 6.43
N LEU A 116 16.10 6.88 5.78
CA LEU A 116 15.64 8.22 5.44
C LEU A 116 14.31 8.49 6.16
N ASN A 117 14.10 9.73 6.59
CA ASN A 117 12.79 10.17 7.04
C ASN A 117 11.96 10.49 5.79
N SER A 118 11.12 9.55 5.39
CA SER A 118 10.26 9.68 4.20
C SER A 118 8.86 10.12 4.59
N ARG A 119 8.24 10.94 3.74
CA ARG A 119 6.80 11.19 3.86
C ARG A 119 6.03 9.94 3.42
N VAL A 120 5.04 9.57 4.21
CA VAL A 120 4.17 8.43 3.99
C VAL A 120 2.72 8.91 3.99
N PHE A 121 1.98 8.48 2.97
CA PHE A 121 0.55 8.73 2.82
C PHE A 121 -0.16 7.40 2.96
N ILE A 122 -1.04 7.27 3.94
CA ILE A 122 -1.85 6.07 4.13
C ILE A 122 -3.32 6.41 3.94
N ASN A 123 -4.01 5.64 3.10
CA ASN A 123 -5.44 5.80 2.82
C ASN A 123 -6.23 4.66 3.47
N ILE A 124 -6.96 4.97 4.54
CA ILE A 124 -7.83 4.02 5.24
C ILE A 124 -9.26 4.53 5.20
N GLN A 125 -10.21 3.69 4.76
CA GLN A 125 -11.61 4.07 4.57
C GLN A 125 -11.83 5.33 3.71
N GLY A 126 -10.92 5.63 2.76
CA GLY A 126 -10.98 6.83 1.93
C GLY A 126 -10.42 8.09 2.59
N ILE A 127 -9.86 8.00 3.80
CA ILE A 127 -9.24 9.10 4.53
C ILE A 127 -7.73 8.98 4.40
N ILE A 128 -7.09 10.03 3.89
CA ILE A 128 -5.64 10.09 3.69
C ILE A 128 -5.01 10.77 4.91
N LYS A 129 -4.04 10.10 5.52
CA LYS A 129 -3.16 10.67 6.54
C LYS A 129 -1.75 10.74 5.99
N GLU A 130 -1.15 11.92 6.11
CA GLU A 130 0.27 12.15 5.86
C GLU A 130 1.05 12.11 7.17
N MET A 131 2.23 11.50 7.13
CA MET A 131 3.17 11.43 8.24
C MET A 131 4.61 11.33 7.75
N VAL A 132 5.58 11.60 8.61
CA VAL A 132 7.01 11.40 8.33
C VAL A 132 7.52 10.26 9.20
N VAL A 133 8.09 9.23 8.57
CA VAL A 133 8.51 8.01 9.26
C VAL A 133 9.89 7.57 8.79
N PRO A 134 10.68 6.88 9.64
CA PRO A 134 11.94 6.31 9.21
C PRO A 134 11.69 5.12 8.27
N VAL A 135 12.27 5.19 7.07
CA VAL A 135 12.24 4.11 6.08
C VAL A 135 13.67 3.71 5.77
N THR A 136 13.97 2.44 6.00
CA THR A 136 15.27 1.86 5.71
C THR A 136 15.26 1.28 4.31
N PHE A 137 16.04 1.87 3.41
CA PHE A 137 16.26 1.42 2.05
C PHE A 137 17.57 0.63 1.94
N THR A 138 17.51 -0.50 1.24
CA THR A 138 18.68 -1.30 0.84
C THR A 138 18.69 -1.35 -0.69
N PRO A 139 19.50 -0.50 -1.34
CA PRO A 139 19.63 -0.50 -2.79
C PRO A 139 20.37 -1.76 -3.27
N ASP A 140 19.88 -2.34 -4.36
CA ASP A 140 20.52 -3.39 -5.14
C ASP A 140 20.38 -3.05 -6.63
N ARG A 141 21.27 -3.57 -7.48
CA ARG A 141 21.51 -3.13 -8.87
C ARG A 141 20.25 -2.66 -9.61
N ASN A 142 19.21 -3.50 -9.64
CA ASN A 142 17.94 -3.23 -10.31
C ASN A 142 16.74 -3.32 -9.36
N THR A 143 16.97 -3.41 -8.04
CA THR A 143 15.90 -3.61 -7.07
C THR A 143 16.11 -2.78 -5.82
N ILE A 144 15.04 -2.25 -5.26
CA ILE A 144 15.08 -1.55 -3.96
C ILE A 144 14.32 -2.41 -2.97
N THR A 145 14.99 -2.78 -1.89
CA THR A 145 14.34 -3.38 -0.74
C THR A 145 14.14 -2.31 0.32
N PHE A 146 12.98 -2.25 0.97
CA PHE A 146 12.79 -1.36 2.10
C PHE A 146 12.05 -2.01 3.26
N SER A 147 12.24 -1.42 4.44
CA SER A 147 11.48 -1.74 5.64
C SER A 147 11.08 -0.45 6.35
N THR A 148 9.91 -0.45 6.98
CA THR A 148 9.48 0.66 7.83
C THR A 148 8.48 0.18 8.87
N SER A 149 8.43 0.87 10.00
CA SER A 149 7.41 0.70 11.02
C SER A 149 6.90 2.07 11.42
N PHE A 150 5.58 2.23 11.50
CA PHE A 150 4.97 3.50 11.91
C PHE A 150 3.64 3.29 12.58
N GLU A 151 3.32 4.22 13.47
CA GLU A 151 2.12 4.20 14.28
C GLU A 151 1.08 5.17 13.74
N LEU A 152 -0.18 4.79 13.90
CA LEU A 152 -1.33 5.62 13.61
C LEU A 152 -2.36 5.50 14.73
N MET A 153 -2.90 6.64 15.17
CA MET A 153 -4.04 6.68 16.06
C MET A 153 -5.33 6.70 15.25
N LEU A 154 -6.23 5.73 15.46
CA LEU A 154 -7.53 5.66 14.77
C LEU A 154 -8.35 6.94 14.96
N GLN A 155 -8.18 7.58 16.11
CA GLN A 155 -8.84 8.83 16.48
C GLN A 155 -8.41 10.00 15.55
N ASP A 156 -7.14 10.05 15.15
CA ASP A 156 -6.61 11.09 14.26
C ASP A 156 -7.26 11.06 12.87
N MET A 157 -7.73 9.89 12.46
CA MET A 157 -8.28 9.68 11.12
C MET A 157 -9.80 9.66 11.09
N ARG A 158 -10.49 9.89 12.21
CA ARG A 158 -11.96 9.86 12.29
C ARG A 158 -12.57 8.60 11.65
N LEU A 159 -11.87 7.46 11.77
CA LEU A 159 -12.31 6.21 11.17
C LEU A 159 -13.61 5.70 11.81
N ARG A 160 -14.45 5.05 11.02
CA ARG A 160 -15.63 4.37 11.54
C ARG A 160 -15.19 3.03 12.12
N VAL A 161 -15.03 2.98 13.43
CA VAL A 161 -14.76 1.74 14.17
C VAL A 161 -16.09 1.19 14.71
N PRO A 162 -16.45 -0.08 14.43
CA PRO A 162 -17.66 -0.67 14.99
C PRO A 162 -17.67 -0.62 16.52
N ALA A 163 -18.83 -0.30 17.11
CA ALA A 163 -19.00 -0.15 18.57
C ALA A 163 -18.59 -1.40 19.37
N ARG A 164 -18.65 -2.60 18.77
CA ARG A 164 -18.19 -3.84 19.42
C ARG A 164 -16.69 -3.88 19.72
N TYR A 165 -15.90 -3.01 19.09
CA TYR A 165 -14.44 -2.96 19.26
C TYR A 165 -13.97 -1.71 20.00
N THR A 166 -14.80 -0.70 20.19
CA THR A 166 -14.38 0.58 20.80
C THR A 166 -13.91 0.43 22.25
N SER A 167 -14.46 -0.50 23.02
CA SER A 167 -14.01 -0.83 24.39
C SER A 167 -12.87 -1.84 24.44
N ARG A 168 -12.45 -2.39 23.29
CA ARG A 168 -11.39 -3.40 23.21
C ARG A 168 -10.08 -2.82 22.71
N LEU A 169 -10.13 -1.70 22.01
CA LEU A 169 -9.00 -1.07 21.33
C LEU A 169 -8.63 0.24 22.02
N THR A 170 -7.34 0.47 22.23
CA THR A 170 -6.84 1.77 22.72
C THR A 170 -6.92 2.84 21.63
N GLY A 171 -7.07 2.41 20.37
CA GLY A 171 -7.05 3.26 19.20
C GLY A 171 -5.67 3.37 18.55
N ARG A 172 -4.63 2.73 19.09
CA ARG A 172 -3.30 2.71 18.49
C ARG A 172 -3.15 1.54 17.52
N MET A 173 -2.65 1.83 16.33
CA MET A 173 -2.44 0.88 15.23
C MET A 173 -1.00 1.00 14.75
N LEU A 174 -0.25 -0.10 14.74
CA LEU A 174 1.13 -0.16 14.27
C LEU A 174 1.18 -0.89 12.93
N PHE A 175 1.78 -0.25 11.93
CA PHE A 175 2.10 -0.86 10.66
C PHE A 175 3.57 -1.22 10.64
N THR A 176 3.89 -2.41 10.15
CA THR A 176 5.27 -2.82 9.87
C THR A 176 5.36 -3.47 8.49
N ILE A 177 6.14 -2.88 7.61
CA ILE A 177 6.49 -3.45 6.31
C ILE A 177 7.88 -4.07 6.41
N HIS A 178 7.97 -5.38 6.18
CA HIS A 178 9.23 -6.12 6.27
C HIS A 178 9.79 -6.39 4.88
N SER A 179 10.97 -5.84 4.60
CA SER A 179 11.81 -6.18 3.45
C SER A 179 11.06 -6.25 2.12
N ALA A 180 10.16 -5.29 1.90
CA ALA A 180 9.39 -5.20 0.67
C ALA A 180 10.31 -4.80 -0.48
N ARG A 181 10.17 -5.48 -1.62
CA ARG A 181 11.08 -5.39 -2.76
C ARG A 181 10.35 -4.85 -3.97
N TRP A 182 10.92 -3.80 -4.54
CA TRP A 182 10.60 -3.33 -5.89
C TRP A 182 11.69 -3.81 -6.82
N ALA A 183 11.33 -4.32 -7.98
CA ALA A 183 12.26 -4.57 -9.06
C ALA A 183 11.89 -3.72 -10.29
N ASP A 184 12.89 -3.10 -10.92
CA ASP A 184 12.65 -2.52 -12.24
C ASP A 184 12.53 -3.65 -13.27
N LEU A 185 11.30 -3.92 -13.66
CA LEU A 185 10.96 -4.99 -14.61
C LEU A 185 11.20 -4.58 -16.07
N ARG A 186 11.60 -3.33 -16.35
CA ARG A 186 11.82 -2.83 -17.72
C ARG A 186 13.23 -3.10 -18.25
N ASN A 187 14.18 -3.41 -17.38
CA ASN A 187 15.57 -3.73 -17.74
C ASN A 187 15.87 -5.24 -17.72
N ARG A 188 14.89 -6.08 -18.05
CA ARG A 188 15.09 -7.53 -18.24
C ARG A 188 15.16 -7.89 -19.71
#